data_AF-A0A3M0BKN7-F1
#
_entry.id   AF-A0A3M0BKN7-F1
#
_cell.length_a   1.000
_cell.length_b   1.000
_cell.length_c   1.000
_cell.angle_alpha   90.00
_cell.angle_beta   90.00
_cell.angle_gamma   90.00
#
_symmetry.space_group_name_H-M   'P 1'
#
loop_
_entity.id
_entity.type
_entity.pdbx_description
1 polymer ?
#
loop_
_entity_poly.entity_id
_entity_poly.type
_entity_poly.pdbx_seq_one_letter_code
_entity_poly.pdbx_strand_id
1 'polypeptide(L)'
;MELNQNQIKELIEDWDWVINYSFHGDKGLPNLLNTDINDVWIASRDKIHDLGLDNLPEVIKLDKQALKLVFKYGGMAYRVKPEEAKDQKRWWWHLDEIAEKKYPENLLPDHLRNIYIKFKQNS
;
A
#
# COMPACT_ATOMS: atom_id res chain seq x y z
N MET A 1 -5.14 7.00 -22.81
CA MET A 1 -6.58 6.68 -22.66
C MET A 1 -6.99 7.27 -21.32
N GLU A 2 -7.88 8.27 -21.32
CA GLU A 2 -8.37 8.85 -20.08
C GLU A 2 -9.40 7.88 -19.46
N LEU A 3 -9.25 7.55 -18.19
CA LEU A 3 -10.25 6.77 -17.47
C LEU A 3 -11.48 7.63 -17.19
N ASN A 4 -12.66 7.03 -17.26
CA ASN A 4 -13.87 7.66 -16.78
C ASN A 4 -13.98 7.53 -15.25
N GLN A 5 -14.93 8.28 -14.67
CA GLN A 5 -15.15 8.30 -13.22
C GLN A 5 -15.48 6.93 -12.62
N ASN A 6 -16.17 6.06 -13.36
CA ASN A 6 -16.49 4.71 -12.88
C ASN A 6 -15.24 3.84 -12.80
N GLN A 7 -14.35 3.92 -13.80
CA GLN A 7 -13.10 3.18 -13.80
C GLN A 7 -12.14 3.64 -12.69
N ILE A 8 -12.10 4.95 -12.41
CA ILE A 8 -11.35 5.49 -11.27
C ILE A 8 -11.92 4.94 -9.95
N LYS A 9 -13.24 4.93 -9.83
CA LYS A 9 -13.92 4.41 -8.65
C LYS A 9 -13.62 2.92 -8.43
N GLU A 10 -13.68 2.10 -9.48
CA GLU A 10 -13.35 0.66 -9.43
C GLU A 10 -11.91 0.44 -8.95
N LEU A 11 -10.94 1.23 -9.42
CA LEU A 11 -9.55 1.14 -8.95
C LEU A 11 -9.40 1.46 -7.45
N ILE A 12 -10.13 2.46 -6.97
CA ILE A 12 -10.12 2.83 -5.55
C ILE A 12 -10.82 1.74 -4.72
N GLU A 13 -11.91 1.16 -5.21
CA GLU A 13 -12.62 0.04 -4.57
C GLU A 13 -11.74 -1.21 -4.50
N ASP A 14 -10.96 -1.52 -5.54
CA ASP A 14 -9.98 -2.60 -5.50
C ASP A 14 -8.91 -2.34 -4.42
N TRP A 15 -8.41 -1.11 -4.33
CA TRP A 15 -7.43 -0.76 -3.30
C TRP A 15 -8.01 -0.81 -1.88
N ASP A 16 -9.25 -0.34 -1.71
CA ASP A 16 -10.00 -0.49 -0.47
C ASP A 16 -10.17 -1.95 -0.10
N TRP A 17 -10.51 -2.81 -1.07
CA TRP A 17 -10.69 -4.23 -0.86
C TRP A 17 -9.42 -4.90 -0.33
N VAL A 18 -8.25 -4.57 -0.90
CA VAL A 18 -6.95 -5.07 -0.43
C VAL A 18 -6.67 -4.69 1.03
N ILE A 19 -7.02 -3.48 1.41
CA ILE A 19 -6.70 -2.92 2.74
C ILE A 19 -7.69 -3.40 3.80
N ASN A 20 -8.97 -3.45 3.46
CA ASN A 20 -10.06 -3.59 4.43
C ASN A 20 -10.62 -5.01 4.55
N TYR A 21 -10.34 -5.89 3.60
CA TYR A 21 -10.90 -7.23 3.59
C TYR A 21 -9.82 -8.29 3.80
N SER A 22 -10.25 -9.43 4.32
CA SER A 22 -9.41 -10.61 4.57
C SER A 22 -10.02 -11.82 3.87
N PHE A 23 -9.21 -12.61 3.17
CA PHE A 23 -9.67 -13.88 2.62
C PHE A 23 -10.07 -14.84 3.75
N HIS A 24 -11.14 -15.61 3.53
CA HIS A 24 -11.64 -16.58 4.51
C HIS A 24 -10.57 -17.67 4.76
N GLY A 25 -9.84 -17.55 5.87
CA GLY A 25 -8.78 -18.48 6.26
C GLY A 25 -7.65 -17.84 7.07
N ASP A 26 -7.37 -16.55 6.84
CA ASP A 26 -6.15 -15.88 7.34
C ASP A 26 -6.30 -15.24 8.73
N LYS A 27 -7.17 -15.80 9.58
CA LYS A 27 -7.43 -15.30 10.95
C LYS A 27 -7.78 -13.81 11.05
N GLY A 28 -8.28 -13.20 9.96
CA GLY A 28 -8.63 -11.78 9.90
C GLY A 28 -7.48 -10.83 9.58
N LEU A 29 -6.36 -11.32 9.04
CA LEU A 29 -5.31 -10.45 8.49
C LEU A 29 -5.79 -9.79 7.18
N PRO A 30 -5.52 -8.48 6.98
CA PRO A 30 -5.81 -7.81 5.72
C PRO A 30 -5.14 -8.48 4.53
N ASN A 31 -5.80 -8.49 3.38
CA ASN A 31 -5.27 -9.02 2.12
C ASN A 31 -3.94 -8.34 1.73
N LEU A 32 -3.76 -7.07 2.09
CA LEU A 32 -2.51 -6.31 1.97
C LEU A 32 -1.28 -7.09 2.49
N LEU A 33 -1.46 -7.93 3.50
CA LEU A 33 -0.38 -8.70 4.14
C LEU A 33 -0.30 -10.16 3.66
N ASN A 34 -1.15 -10.59 2.73
CA ASN A 34 -1.16 -11.96 2.21
C ASN A 34 -0.28 -12.09 0.95
N THR A 35 0.88 -12.74 1.07
CA THR A 35 1.85 -12.90 -0.02
C THR A 35 1.39 -13.79 -1.18
N ASP A 36 0.35 -14.60 -1.00
CA ASP A 36 -0.10 -15.58 -2.00
C ASP A 36 -1.13 -14.99 -2.98
N ILE A 37 -1.74 -13.84 -2.63
CA ILE A 37 -2.82 -13.20 -3.41
C ILE A 37 -2.42 -11.79 -3.90
N ASN A 38 -1.31 -11.24 -3.37
CA ASN A 38 -0.99 -9.82 -3.47
C ASN A 38 -0.55 -9.32 -4.86
N ASP A 39 0.04 -10.16 -5.71
CA ASP A 39 0.64 -9.72 -6.98
C ASP A 39 -0.41 -9.08 -7.93
N VAL A 40 -1.66 -9.55 -7.91
CA VAL A 40 -2.73 -9.07 -8.80
C VAL A 40 -3.37 -7.78 -8.28
N TRP A 41 -3.47 -7.61 -6.96
CA TRP A 41 -4.25 -6.52 -6.38
C TRP A 41 -3.41 -5.31 -5.97
N ILE A 42 -2.11 -5.49 -5.73
CA ILE A 42 -1.18 -4.37 -5.61
C ILE A 42 -1.01 -3.64 -6.94
N ALA A 43 -1.23 -4.33 -8.07
CA ALA A 43 -1.28 -3.71 -9.38
C ALA A 43 -2.36 -2.61 -9.47
N SER A 44 -3.42 -2.65 -8.66
CA SER A 44 -4.39 -1.55 -8.58
C SER A 44 -3.74 -0.28 -8.00
N ARG A 45 -2.84 -0.41 -7.01
CA ARG A 45 -2.10 0.73 -6.48
C ARG A 45 -1.06 1.27 -7.45
N ASP A 46 -0.42 0.40 -8.23
CA ASP A 46 0.45 0.79 -9.35
C ASP A 46 -0.34 1.61 -10.37
N LYS A 47 -1.52 1.15 -10.80
CA LYS A 47 -2.38 1.88 -11.74
C LYS A 47 -2.82 3.24 -11.19
N ILE A 48 -3.21 3.31 -9.92
CA ILE A 48 -3.56 4.59 -9.25
C ILE A 48 -2.39 5.57 -9.36
N HIS A 49 -1.16 5.11 -9.10
CA HIS A 49 0.04 5.94 -9.20
C HIS A 49 0.35 6.36 -10.64
N ASP A 50 0.35 5.42 -11.57
CA ASP A 50 0.70 5.66 -12.98
C ASP A 50 -0.29 6.62 -13.66
N LEU A 51 -1.51 6.75 -13.11
CA LEU A 51 -2.54 7.70 -13.52
C LEU A 51 -2.49 9.05 -12.80
N GLY A 52 -1.56 9.23 -11.85
CA GLY A 52 -1.41 10.47 -11.08
C GLY A 52 -2.50 10.70 -10.03
N LEU A 53 -3.16 9.64 -9.56
CA LEU A 53 -4.32 9.71 -8.66
C LEU A 53 -3.94 9.62 -7.16
N ASP A 54 -2.64 9.66 -6.83
CA ASP A 54 -2.11 9.52 -5.47
C ASP A 54 -2.71 10.50 -4.46
N ASN A 55 -3.05 11.71 -4.93
CA ASN A 55 -3.49 12.81 -4.09
C ASN A 55 -5.02 12.87 -3.90
N LEU A 56 -5.77 11.89 -4.43
CA LEU A 56 -7.20 11.80 -4.16
C LEU A 56 -7.45 11.56 -2.66
N PRO A 57 -8.44 12.23 -2.04
CA PRO A 57 -8.73 12.08 -0.61
C PRO A 57 -8.93 10.63 -0.15
N GLU A 58 -9.60 9.83 -0.98
CA GLU A 58 -9.88 8.42 -0.74
C GLU A 58 -8.58 7.60 -0.76
N VAL A 59 -7.71 7.82 -1.74
CA VAL A 59 -6.40 7.14 -1.84
C VAL A 59 -5.52 7.49 -0.65
N ILE A 60 -5.44 8.77 -0.28
CA ILE A 60 -4.70 9.21 0.92
C ILE A 60 -5.22 8.52 2.19
N LYS A 61 -6.53 8.41 2.34
CA LYS A 61 -7.16 7.76 3.50
C LYS A 61 -6.77 6.27 3.55
N LEU A 62 -6.86 5.59 2.42
CA LEU A 62 -6.50 4.18 2.27
C LEU A 62 -5.02 3.93 2.55
N ASP A 63 -4.12 4.73 1.96
CA ASP A 63 -2.68 4.62 2.16
C ASP A 63 -2.31 4.80 3.65
N LYS A 64 -2.92 5.77 4.34
CA LYS A 64 -2.71 5.95 5.80
C LYS A 64 -3.17 4.74 6.60
N GLN A 65 -4.25 4.08 6.17
CA GLN A 65 -4.75 2.89 6.82
C GLN A 65 -3.83 1.69 6.57
N ALA A 66 -3.40 1.49 5.33
CA ALA A 66 -2.41 0.47 4.96
C ALA A 66 -1.18 0.55 5.87
N LEU A 67 -0.60 1.75 6.03
CA LEU A 67 0.59 1.93 6.87
C LEU A 67 0.34 1.58 8.35
N LYS A 68 -0.84 1.93 8.89
CA LYS A 68 -1.21 1.54 10.27
C LYS A 68 -1.34 0.02 10.43
N LEU A 69 -1.87 -0.67 9.43
CA LEU A 69 -1.99 -2.13 9.45
C LEU A 69 -0.62 -2.79 9.40
N VAL A 70 0.28 -2.27 8.55
CA VAL A 70 1.68 -2.72 8.47
C VAL A 70 2.38 -2.57 9.82
N PHE A 71 2.23 -1.45 10.52
CA PHE A 71 2.81 -1.30 11.86
C PHE A 71 2.14 -2.17 12.93
N LYS A 72 0.86 -2.49 12.77
CA LYS A 72 0.11 -3.31 13.73
C LYS A 72 0.46 -4.79 13.62
N TYR A 73 0.62 -5.30 12.41
CA TYR A 73 0.71 -6.73 12.12
C TYR A 73 2.05 -7.16 11.52
N GLY A 74 2.93 -6.20 11.20
CA GLY A 74 4.12 -6.43 10.40
C GLY A 74 3.85 -6.23 8.91
N GLY A 75 4.92 -6.24 8.13
CA GLY A 75 4.90 -6.17 6.68
C GLY A 75 5.51 -7.44 6.11
N MET A 76 5.02 -7.86 4.95
CA MET A 76 5.57 -9.01 4.22
C MET A 76 6.37 -8.53 3.02
N ALA A 77 7.49 -9.20 2.76
CA ALA A 77 8.26 -8.99 1.54
C ALA A 77 7.54 -9.69 0.36
N TYR A 78 7.31 -8.97 -0.72
CA TYR A 78 6.79 -9.57 -1.95
C TYR A 78 7.84 -10.48 -2.60
N ARG A 79 7.45 -11.71 -2.94
CA ARG A 79 8.35 -12.71 -3.56
C ARG A 79 8.83 -12.26 -4.94
N VAL A 80 7.96 -11.58 -5.69
CA VAL A 80 8.26 -11.03 -7.02
C VAL A 80 7.89 -9.55 -6.99
N LYS A 81 8.86 -8.69 -7.27
CA LYS A 81 8.64 -7.25 -7.45
C LYS A 81 8.84 -6.92 -8.93
N PRO A 82 7.94 -6.16 -9.57
CA PRO A 82 8.18 -5.65 -10.91
C PRO A 82 9.44 -4.75 -10.91
N GLU A 83 10.09 -4.57 -12.06
CA GLU A 83 11.34 -3.78 -12.15
C GLU A 83 11.11 -2.34 -11.66
N GLU A 84 9.94 -1.79 -11.97
CA GLU A 84 9.46 -0.47 -11.59
C GLU A 84 9.29 -0.33 -10.07
N ALA A 85 9.09 -1.43 -9.34
CA ALA A 85 9.03 -1.43 -7.88
C ALA A 85 10.42 -1.51 -7.23
N LYS A 86 11.49 -1.77 -7.98
CA LYS A 86 12.86 -1.84 -7.41
C LYS A 86 13.45 -0.47 -7.11
N ASP A 87 12.93 0.59 -7.73
CA ASP A 87 13.41 1.96 -7.55
C ASP A 87 12.97 2.61 -6.22
N GLN A 88 12.30 1.84 -5.36
CA GLN A 88 11.75 2.24 -4.07
C GLN A 88 10.70 3.35 -4.14
N LYS A 89 10.31 3.94 -5.27
CA LYS A 89 9.30 5.00 -5.30
C LYS A 89 7.89 4.49 -5.03
N ARG A 90 7.66 3.20 -5.27
CA ARG A 90 6.38 2.53 -5.04
C ARG A 90 6.36 1.86 -3.66
N TRP A 91 6.23 2.68 -2.61
CA TRP A 91 6.35 2.26 -1.19
C TRP A 91 5.50 1.03 -0.83
N TRP A 92 4.36 0.83 -1.48
CA TRP A 92 3.46 -0.30 -1.24
C TRP A 92 4.07 -1.66 -1.60
N TRP A 93 5.19 -1.70 -2.32
CA TRP A 93 6.00 -2.91 -2.56
C TRP A 93 7.09 -3.16 -1.51
N HIS A 94 7.18 -2.31 -0.48
CA HIS A 94 8.24 -2.33 0.54
C HIS A 94 7.66 -2.38 1.95
N LEU A 95 6.53 -3.07 2.13
CA LEU A 95 5.83 -3.11 3.42
C LEU A 95 6.68 -3.74 4.52
N ASP A 96 7.51 -4.73 4.18
CA ASP A 96 8.52 -5.32 5.06
C ASP A 96 9.52 -4.28 5.57
N GLU A 97 10.15 -3.54 4.66
CA GLU A 97 11.13 -2.51 5.02
C GLU A 97 10.47 -1.38 5.84
N ILE A 98 9.21 -1.07 5.54
CA ILE A 98 8.43 -0.08 6.30
C ILE A 98 8.15 -0.59 7.72
N ALA A 99 7.69 -1.84 7.87
CA ALA A 99 7.44 -2.44 9.18
C ALA A 99 8.72 -2.49 10.04
N GLU A 100 9.85 -2.80 9.40
CA GLU A 100 11.18 -2.82 10.04
C GLU A 100 11.81 -1.43 10.21
N LYS A 101 11.14 -0.37 9.76
CA LYS A 101 11.59 1.04 9.81
C LYS A 101 12.92 1.30 9.06
N LYS A 102 13.20 0.48 8.05
CA LYS A 102 14.38 0.56 7.18
C LYS A 102 14.11 1.32 5.88
N TYR A 103 12.83 1.45 5.49
CA TYR A 103 12.45 2.17 4.29
C TYR A 103 12.79 3.69 4.40
N PRO A 104 13.35 4.33 3.35
CA PRO A 104 13.75 5.74 3.41
C PRO A 104 12.55 6.70 3.55
N GLU A 105 12.57 7.53 4.58
CA GLU A 105 11.47 8.45 4.94
C GLU A 105 11.17 9.49 3.85
N ASN A 106 12.19 9.91 3.11
CA ASN A 106 12.09 10.88 2.02
C ASN A 106 11.43 10.30 0.77
N LEU A 107 11.32 8.97 0.65
CA LEU A 107 10.62 8.30 -0.45
C LEU A 107 9.14 8.08 -0.16
N LEU A 108 8.71 8.20 1.10
CA LEU A 108 7.29 8.19 1.44
C LEU A 108 6.62 9.50 1.00
N PRO A 109 5.38 9.43 0.48
CA PRO A 109 4.51 10.59 0.35
C PRO A 109 4.33 11.33 1.68
N ASP A 110 4.15 12.65 1.62
CA ASP A 110 4.07 13.51 2.81
C ASP A 110 2.98 13.06 3.79
N HIS A 111 1.84 12.57 3.28
CA HIS A 111 0.73 12.07 4.10
C HIS A 111 1.05 10.79 4.88
N LEU A 112 2.08 10.04 4.46
CA LEU A 112 2.56 8.82 5.12
C LEU A 112 3.80 9.06 5.97
N ARG A 113 4.68 9.98 5.56
CA ARG A 113 5.93 10.30 6.27
C ARG A 113 5.67 10.64 7.74
N ASN A 114 4.65 11.45 8.02
CA ASN A 114 4.30 11.83 9.39
C ASN A 114 3.89 10.64 10.26
N ILE A 115 3.17 9.66 9.68
CA ILE A 115 2.78 8.44 10.39
C ILE A 115 4.02 7.60 10.64
N TYR A 116 4.85 7.40 9.61
CA TYR A 116 6.06 6.61 9.69
C TYR A 116 7.04 7.13 10.75
N ILE A 117 7.34 8.43 10.77
CA ILE A 117 8.21 9.07 11.77
C ILE A 117 7.67 8.85 13.18
N LYS A 118 6.35 9.04 13.37
CA LYS A 118 5.72 8.84 14.67
C LYS A 118 5.90 7.39 15.17
N PHE A 119 5.75 6.39 14.31
CA PHE A 119 5.97 5.00 14.70
C PHE A 119 7.44 4.68 14.92
N LYS A 120 8.36 5.31 14.17
CA LYS A 120 9.81 5.13 14.34
C LYS A 120 10.30 5.57 15.71
N GLN A 121 9.84 6.71 16.21
CA GLN A 121 10.25 7.30 17.49
C GLN A 121 9.69 6.60 18.75
N ASN A 122 8.64 5.78 18.62
CA ASN A 122 7.96 5.12 19.74
C ASN A 122 8.43 3.66 19.96
N SER A 123 9.68 3.33 19.64
CA SER A 123 10.27 2.00 19.90
C SER A 123 11.70 2.11 20.38
#